data_AF-A0A420ZD40-F1
#
_entry.id   AF-A0A420ZD40-F1
#
_cell.length_a   1.000
_cell.length_b   1.000
_cell.length_c   1.000
_cell.angle_alpha   90.00
_cell.angle_beta   90.00
_cell.angle_gamma   90.00
#
_symmetry.space_group_name_H-M   'P 1'
#
loop_
_entity.id
_entity.type
_entity.pdbx_description
1 polymer ?
#
loop_
_entity_poly.entity_id
_entity_poly.type
_entity_poly.pdbx_seq_one_letter_code
_entity_poly.pdbx_strand_id
1 'polypeptide(L)'
;MEELSKSIKKIKLQKRNPHLHSELHALVDEVRVQFGETAKKGVGSFSFYLGFFKRLGVNKVRQILAEVKQSNAEDPKKLFWHLIGEESKK
;
A
#
# COMPACT_ATOMS: atom_id res chain seq x y z
N MET A 1 -11.49 20.85 24.23
CA MET A 1 -12.08 20.24 23.02
C MET A 1 -11.60 20.86 21.70
N GLU A 2 -10.88 22.00 21.71
CA GLU A 2 -10.41 22.68 20.48
C GLU A 2 -9.20 22.07 19.77
N GLU A 3 -8.39 21.26 20.46
CA GLU A 3 -7.12 20.77 19.91
C GLU A 3 -7.29 19.66 18.85
N LEU A 4 -8.40 18.89 18.90
CA LEU A 4 -8.70 17.87 17.89
C LEU A 4 -9.06 18.47 16.53
N SER A 5 -9.71 19.64 16.51
CA SER A 5 -10.12 20.33 15.27
C SER A 5 -8.93 20.79 14.43
N LYS A 6 -7.84 21.22 15.08
CA LYS A 6 -6.64 21.71 14.39
C LYS A 6 -5.84 20.59 13.72
N SER A 7 -5.87 19.37 14.29
CA SER A 7 -5.11 18.24 13.73
C SER A 7 -5.73 17.65 12.45
N ILE A 8 -7.06 17.78 12.28
CA ILE A 8 -7.78 17.29 11.10
C ILE A 8 -7.40 18.07 9.82
N LYS A 9 -7.06 19.37 9.95
CA LYS A 9 -6.75 20.24 8.80
C LYS A 9 -5.42 19.93 8.09
N LYS A 10 -4.56 19.07 8.67
CA LYS A 10 -3.27 18.68 8.08
C LYS A 10 -3.27 17.36 7.34
N ILE A 11 -4.42 16.68 7.24
CA ILE A 11 -4.55 15.53 6.34
C ILE A 11 -4.57 16.11 4.93
N LYS A 12 -3.41 16.14 4.26
CA LYS A 12 -3.33 16.40 2.83
C LYS A 12 -4.30 15.43 2.17
N LEU A 13 -5.47 15.94 1.76
CA LEU A 13 -6.43 15.21 0.93
C LEU A 13 -5.66 14.84 -0.33
N GLN A 14 -5.14 13.60 -0.38
CA GLN A 14 -4.61 13.05 -1.60
C GLN A 14 -5.71 13.20 -2.65
N LYS A 15 -5.38 13.89 -3.74
CA LYS A 15 -6.31 14.15 -4.84
C LYS A 15 -6.80 12.78 -5.32
N ARG A 16 -8.04 12.42 -4.97
CA ARG A 16 -8.66 11.14 -5.34
C ARG A 16 -8.60 11.02 -6.86
N ASN A 17 -7.93 9.98 -7.35
CA ASN A 17 -7.94 9.67 -8.77
C ASN A 17 -9.32 9.09 -9.11
N PRO A 18 -10.15 9.75 -9.95
CA PRO A 18 -11.54 9.38 -10.18
C PRO A 18 -11.73 7.99 -10.80
N HIS A 19 -10.65 7.37 -11.31
CA HIS A 19 -10.65 6.03 -11.89
C HIS A 19 -10.36 4.89 -10.88
N LEU A 20 -10.16 5.19 -9.59
CA LEU A 20 -9.93 4.18 -8.54
C LEU A 20 -11.27 3.71 -7.97
N HIS A 21 -11.89 2.73 -8.62
CA HIS A 21 -13.23 2.26 -8.29
C HIS A 21 -13.29 1.18 -7.19
N SER A 22 -12.14 0.72 -6.66
CA SER A 22 -12.10 -0.31 -5.61
C SER A 22 -11.08 0.02 -4.52
N GLU A 23 -11.36 -0.40 -3.28
CA GLU A 23 -10.41 -0.26 -2.15
C GLU A 23 -9.06 -0.91 -2.45
N LEU A 24 -9.08 -1.99 -3.24
CA LEU A 24 -7.89 -2.66 -3.74
C LEU A 24 -7.00 -1.74 -4.59
N HIS A 25 -7.60 -0.99 -5.52
CA HIS A 25 -6.85 -0.06 -6.37
C HIS A 25 -6.23 1.07 -5.54
N ALA A 26 -6.97 1.59 -4.56
CA ALA A 26 -6.45 2.61 -3.64
C ALA A 26 -5.28 2.06 -2.81
N LEU A 27 -5.35 0.82 -2.35
CA LEU A 27 -4.26 0.17 -1.63
C LEU A 27 -3.02 -0.03 -2.51
N VAL A 28 -3.19 -0.42 -3.77
CA VAL A 28 -2.07 -0.52 -4.72
C VAL A 28 -1.38 0.82 -4.90
N ASP A 29 -2.14 1.90 -5.10
CA ASP A 29 -1.57 3.24 -5.26
C ASP A 29 -0.87 3.72 -3.97
N GLU A 30 -1.45 3.47 -2.80
CA GLU A 30 -0.83 3.80 -1.50
C GLU A 30 0.54 3.12 -1.37
N VAL A 31 0.59 1.80 -1.60
CA VAL A 31 1.83 1.02 -1.48
C VAL A 31 2.88 1.46 -2.50
N ARG A 32 2.47 1.74 -3.74
CA ARG A 32 3.38 2.21 -4.78
C ARG A 32 3.96 3.58 -4.46
N VAL A 33 3.14 4.49 -3.95
CA VAL A 33 3.62 5.82 -3.48
C VAL A 33 4.59 5.65 -2.32
N GLN A 34 4.28 4.78 -1.35
CA GLN A 34 5.15 4.54 -0.20
C GLN A 34 6.52 3.97 -0.60
N PHE A 35 6.58 3.09 -1.61
CA PHE A 35 7.83 2.51 -2.10
C PHE A 35 8.47 3.26 -3.28
N GLY A 36 7.94 4.43 -3.66
CA GLY A 36 8.48 5.24 -4.76
C GLY A 36 8.36 4.58 -6.15
N GLU A 37 7.39 3.70 -6.35
CA GLU A 37 7.23 2.89 -7.56
C GLU A 37 6.55 3.68 -8.68
N THR A 38 7.30 3.99 -9.74
CA THR A 38 6.80 4.75 -10.91
C THR A 38 6.69 3.90 -12.18
N ALA A 39 7.05 2.61 -12.11
CA ALA A 39 7.08 1.72 -13.27
C ALA A 39 5.71 1.64 -13.95
N LYS A 40 5.68 1.85 -15.27
CA LYS A 40 4.44 1.77 -16.07
C LYS A 40 4.07 0.33 -16.44
N LYS A 41 5.05 -0.56 -16.55
CA LYS A 41 4.90 -1.99 -16.91
C LYS A 41 5.94 -2.83 -16.16
N GLY A 42 5.67 -4.12 -15.98
CA GLY A 42 6.59 -5.05 -15.32
C GLY A 42 6.61 -4.96 -13.79
N VAL A 43 7.71 -5.40 -13.17
CA VAL A 43 7.90 -5.34 -11.71
C VAL A 43 7.81 -3.88 -11.24
N GLY A 44 7.08 -3.65 -10.15
CA GLY A 44 6.83 -2.29 -9.63
C GLY A 44 5.62 -1.59 -10.26
N SER A 45 5.02 -2.14 -11.32
CA SER A 45 3.85 -1.53 -11.97
C SER A 45 2.54 -1.75 -11.20
N PHE A 46 1.54 -0.91 -11.46
CA PHE A 46 0.21 -1.04 -10.85
C PHE A 46 -0.37 -2.45 -11.03
N SER A 47 -0.35 -2.96 -12.26
CA SER A 47 -0.89 -4.27 -12.59
C SER A 47 -0.14 -5.42 -11.91
N PHE A 48 1.16 -5.25 -11.68
CA PHE A 48 1.97 -6.23 -10.93
C PHE A 48 1.48 -6.36 -9.50
N TYR A 49 1.37 -5.25 -8.76
CA TYR A 49 0.83 -5.24 -7.40
C TYR A 49 -0.62 -5.73 -7.36
N LEU A 50 -1.45 -5.28 -8.31
CA LEU A 50 -2.86 -5.67 -8.38
C LEU A 50 -3.05 -7.19 -8.48
N GLY A 51 -2.20 -7.88 -9.24
CA GLY A 51 -2.25 -9.33 -9.39
C GLY A 51 -2.10 -10.08 -8.06
N PHE A 52 -1.13 -9.68 -7.24
CA PHE A 52 -0.91 -10.27 -5.91
C PHE A 52 -2.01 -9.86 -4.92
N PHE A 53 -2.38 -8.58 -4.91
CA PHE A 53 -3.33 -8.08 -3.92
C PHE A 53 -4.73 -8.64 -4.17
N LYS A 54 -5.11 -8.91 -5.43
CA LYS A 54 -6.38 -9.58 -5.75
C LYS A 54 -6.47 -10.99 -5.17
N ARG A 55 -5.35 -11.72 -5.10
CA ARG A 55 -5.28 -13.07 -4.52
C ARG A 55 -5.34 -13.04 -3.00
N LEU A 56 -4.59 -12.15 -2.38
CA LEU A 56 -4.46 -12.06 -0.91
C LEU A 56 -5.63 -11.33 -0.23
N GLY A 57 -6.27 -10.41 -0.96
CA GLY A 57 -7.30 -9.53 -0.43
C GLY A 57 -6.74 -8.32 0.30
N VAL A 58 -7.55 -7.27 0.36
CA VAL A 58 -7.18 -5.95 0.92
C VAL A 58 -6.74 -6.04 2.38
N ASN A 59 -7.50 -6.75 3.21
CA ASN A 59 -7.25 -6.84 4.66
C ASN A 59 -5.87 -7.44 4.96
N LYS A 60 -5.52 -8.53 4.28
CA LYS A 60 -4.24 -9.21 4.47
C LYS A 60 -3.06 -8.33 4.05
N VAL A 61 -3.17 -7.68 2.90
CA VAL A 61 -2.13 -6.77 2.42
C VAL A 61 -1.96 -5.57 3.36
N ARG A 62 -3.05 -5.03 3.91
CA ARG A 62 -2.99 -3.97 4.92
C ARG A 62 -2.28 -4.41 6.21
N GLN A 63 -2.54 -5.64 6.67
CA GLN A 63 -1.84 -6.22 7.83
C GLN A 63 -0.32 -6.28 7.56
N ILE A 64 0.07 -6.88 6.44
CA ILE A 64 1.50 -6.98 6.05
C ILE A 64 2.13 -5.59 5.94
N LEU A 65 1.43 -4.61 5.36
CA LEU A 65 1.95 -3.26 5.24
C LEU A 65 2.13 -2.58 6.61
N ALA A 66 1.22 -2.82 7.56
CA ALA A 66 1.33 -2.30 8.91
C ALA A 66 2.53 -2.93 9.65
N GLU A 67 2.72 -4.25 9.52
CA GLU A 67 3.87 -4.98 10.07
C GLU A 67 5.19 -4.42 9.52
N VAL A 68 5.28 -4.20 8.20
CA VAL A 68 6.46 -3.60 7.58
C VAL A 68 6.69 -2.17 8.07
N LYS A 69 5.64 -1.36 8.24
CA LYS A 69 5.76 0.01 8.79
C LYS A 69 6.24 0.02 10.24
N GLN A 70 5.86 -0.99 11.04
CA GLN A 70 6.29 -1.15 12.43
C GLN A 70 7.68 -1.77 12.52
N SER A 71 8.10 -2.52 11.50
CA SER A 71 9.45 -3.07 11.43
C SER A 71 10.47 -1.95 11.21
N ASN A 72 11.56 -1.97 11.97
CA ASN A 72 12.70 -1.08 11.74
C ASN A 72 13.67 -1.69 10.70
N ALA A 73 13.12 -2.31 9.66
CA ALA A 73 13.91 -2.99 8.65
C ALA A 73 14.69 -1.99 7.80
N GLU A 74 15.93 -2.32 7.44
CA GLU A 74 16.77 -1.50 6.55
C GLU A 74 16.11 -1.33 5.17
N ASP A 75 15.48 -2.40 4.66
CA ASP A 75 14.79 -2.43 3.37
C ASP A 75 13.31 -2.82 3.53
N PRO A 76 12.40 -1.88 3.86
CA PRO A 76 10.98 -2.18 4.07
C PRO A 76 10.31 -2.74 2.81
N LYS A 77 10.73 -2.31 1.62
CA LYS A 77 10.22 -2.83 0.34
C LYS A 77 10.53 -4.32 0.16
N LYS A 78 11.76 -4.74 0.50
CA LYS A 78 12.20 -6.13 0.36
C LYS A 78 11.47 -7.02 1.36
N LEU A 79 11.32 -6.54 2.60
CA LEU A 79 10.55 -7.23 3.64
C LEU A 79 9.09 -7.41 3.21
N PHE A 80 8.46 -6.36 2.68
CA PHE A 80 7.09 -6.43 2.18
C PHE A 80 6.91 -7.52 1.13
N TRP A 81 7.78 -7.57 0.12
CA TRP A 81 7.70 -8.58 -0.93
C TRP A 81 8.01 -9.99 -0.43
N HIS A 82 8.87 -10.13 0.57
CA HIS A 82 9.11 -11.41 1.24
C HIS A 82 7.83 -11.93 1.90
N LEU A 83 7.17 -11.12 2.74
CA LEU A 83 5.93 -11.49 3.42
C LEU A 83 4.78 -11.77 2.44
N ILE A 84 4.64 -10.98 1.38
CA ILE A 84 3.68 -11.25 0.29
C ILE A 84 3.96 -12.59 -0.38
N GLY A 85 5.25 -12.90 -0.62
CA GLY A 85 5.69 -14.16 -1.22
C GLY A 85 5.43 -15.37 -0.33
N GLU A 86 5.60 -15.24 0.99
CA GLU A 86 5.26 -16.29 1.95
C GLU A 86 3.75 -16.54 2.01
N GLU A 87 2.96 -15.46 2.08
CA GLU A 87 1.51 -15.59 2.17
C GLU A 87 0.88 -16.11 0.86
N SER A 88 1.47 -15.81 -0.30
CA SER A 88 0.99 -16.34 -1.58
C SER A 88 1.32 -17.83 -1.81
N LYS A 89 2.16 -18.45 -0.98
CA LYS A 89 2.49 -19.88 -1.06
C LYS A 89 1.57 -20.76 -0.20
N LYS A 90 0.84 -20.16 0.73
CA LYS A 90 -0.21 -20.83 1.52
C LYS A 90 -1.48 -20.98 0.69
#